data_AF-A0A5M3YZM1-F1
#
_entry.id   AF-A0A5M3YZM1-F1
#
_cell.length_a   1.000
_cell.length_b   1.000
_cell.length_c   1.000
_cell.angle_alpha   90.00
_cell.angle_beta   90.00
_cell.angle_gamma   90.00
#
_symmetry.space_group_name_H-M   'P 1'
#
loop_
_entity.id
_entity.type
_entity.pdbx_description
1 polymer ?
#
loop_
_entity_poly.entity_id
_entity_poly.type
_entity_poly.pdbx_seq_one_letter_code
_entity_poly.pdbx_strand_id
1 'polypeptide(L)'
;MKSSGVVALAALLPFVLAKPTTPPGMEEWCKRQGDDKELQYSEKQQKWVCVTSKQSDICGAGQDQSTWHKDPITGDYGCCDEGEKWVVDEKNNKQGSCCATGSIYSFDAAAGEGACCPDGQVFKSGSCTRPGGNDKPVSPGTCGAYLKDARLESLLRTLLAPCFPYGQQTLNVFIEYYITILHGGLDLIDIIYKNGCDDPQPSPSPGPKPKPHPWWNCGDKEPCRWISLENHDAKKTLPATGATTKAPLPNPNVLKADYEYPFDVWLTKSPDDDLDVYIKGKKIQPQASGTSYLIPGGTKATDVKYSSSNTLQVNFYGKCTQDTPCIGKNVETWTPKSVVAPPGKDELEIDVSKYDFDFIFTMTDTSITTEQYTVYADGKKVGMTHGRLTLDDKYNTDHINVQQSGNAPYVIANDGFWGSYRIPKDTEKITVKMNYEQAGYPWYEWTYRIDRLCDC
;
A
#
# COMPACT_ATOMS: atom_id res chain seq x y z
N MET A 1 49.55 -29.05 -71.81
CA MET A 1 48.78 -29.91 -70.88
C MET A 1 48.82 -29.31 -69.49
N LYS A 2 47.69 -29.47 -68.80
CA LYS A 2 47.22 -28.82 -67.58
C LYS A 2 48.12 -28.96 -66.34
N SER A 3 47.76 -28.13 -65.34
CA SER A 3 47.99 -28.24 -63.89
C SER A 3 49.18 -27.42 -63.39
N SER A 4 48.95 -26.20 -62.89
CA SER A 4 48.43 -25.87 -61.54
C SER A 4 49.45 -26.17 -60.44
N GLY A 5 50.01 -25.11 -59.87
CA GLY A 5 50.82 -25.18 -58.66
C GLY A 5 51.78 -24.01 -58.56
N VAL A 6 51.31 -22.82 -58.16
CA VAL A 6 52.15 -21.85 -57.47
C VAL A 6 51.34 -21.15 -56.39
N VAL A 7 51.79 -21.40 -55.17
CA VAL A 7 51.48 -20.72 -53.91
C VAL A 7 51.61 -19.21 -54.10
N ALA A 8 50.52 -18.48 -53.95
CA ALA A 8 50.57 -17.03 -53.76
C ALA A 8 50.49 -16.74 -52.26
N LEU A 9 51.61 -16.27 -51.70
CA LEU A 9 51.70 -15.64 -50.39
C LEU A 9 50.58 -14.61 -50.24
N ALA A 10 49.64 -14.85 -49.33
CA ALA A 10 48.79 -13.79 -48.80
C ALA A 10 49.66 -12.94 -47.86
N ALA A 11 50.14 -11.81 -48.38
CA ALA A 11 50.74 -10.76 -47.57
C ALA A 11 49.67 -10.24 -46.59
N LEU A 12 49.90 -10.49 -45.30
CA LEU A 12 49.19 -9.86 -44.19
C LEU A 12 49.48 -8.35 -44.22
N LEU A 13 48.61 -7.58 -44.88
CA LEU A 13 48.52 -6.15 -44.62
C LEU A 13 47.97 -5.97 -43.20
N PRO A 14 48.63 -5.18 -42.33
CA PRO A 14 48.03 -4.80 -41.07
C PRO A 14 46.81 -3.95 -41.41
N PHE A 15 45.61 -4.48 -41.13
CA PHE A 15 44.42 -3.67 -41.03
C PHE A 15 44.67 -2.67 -39.91
N VAL A 16 45.16 -1.48 -40.26
CA VAL A 16 45.03 -0.30 -39.43
C VAL A 16 43.53 -0.05 -39.39
N LEU A 17 42.86 -0.58 -38.36
CA LEU A 17 41.46 -0.27 -38.07
C LEU A 17 41.38 1.25 -37.99
N ALA A 18 40.78 1.86 -39.01
CA ALA A 18 40.49 3.27 -38.99
C ALA A 18 39.65 3.53 -37.73
N LYS A 19 40.09 4.47 -36.88
CA LYS A 19 39.31 4.87 -35.71
C LYS A 19 37.88 5.17 -36.17
N PRO A 20 36.85 4.66 -35.47
CA PRO A 20 35.47 4.97 -35.82
C PRO A 20 35.28 6.50 -35.84
N THR A 21 34.37 6.98 -36.66
CA THR A 21 34.05 8.40 -36.75
C THR A 21 33.34 8.85 -35.48
N THR A 22 33.72 10.02 -34.95
CA THR A 22 33.11 10.58 -33.74
C THR A 22 31.62 10.88 -33.95
N PRO A 23 30.70 10.42 -33.08
CA PRO A 23 29.29 10.76 -33.16
C PRO A 23 29.04 12.27 -32.99
N PRO A 24 28.13 12.88 -33.76
CA PRO A 24 27.82 14.30 -33.65
C PRO A 24 27.42 14.73 -32.23
N GLY A 25 27.96 15.87 -31.78
CA GLY A 25 27.63 16.48 -30.49
C GLY A 25 28.25 15.81 -29.25
N MET A 26 28.87 14.63 -29.40
CA MET A 26 29.48 13.91 -28.28
C MET A 26 30.72 14.63 -27.71
N GLU A 27 31.51 15.28 -28.57
CA GLU A 27 32.67 16.07 -28.13
C GLU A 27 32.24 17.34 -27.37
N GLU A 28 31.18 18.02 -27.85
CA GLU A 28 30.61 19.19 -27.17
C GLU A 28 30.02 18.80 -25.81
N TRP A 29 29.27 17.69 -25.76
CA TRP A 29 28.74 17.16 -24.51
C TRP A 29 29.87 16.84 -23.52
N CYS A 30 30.96 16.21 -23.96
CA CYS A 30 32.11 15.89 -23.13
C CYS A 30 32.76 17.14 -22.52
N LYS A 31 32.94 18.20 -23.31
CA LYS A 31 33.46 19.50 -22.85
C LYS A 31 32.53 20.18 -21.83
N ARG A 32 31.21 20.08 -22.01
CA ARG A 32 30.23 20.61 -21.03
C ARG A 32 30.31 19.91 -19.67
N GLN A 33 30.82 18.68 -19.62
CA GLN A 33 31.00 17.95 -18.36
C GLN A 33 32.27 18.40 -17.59
N GLY A 34 33.11 19.27 -18.15
CA GLY A 34 34.29 19.87 -17.52
C GLY A 34 35.42 20.19 -18.51
N ASP A 35 36.17 21.26 -18.26
CA ASP A 35 37.16 21.84 -19.21
C ASP A 35 38.34 20.90 -19.55
N ASP A 36 38.63 19.92 -18.70
CA ASP A 36 39.76 18.98 -18.85
C ASP A 36 39.37 17.64 -19.51
N LYS A 37 38.13 17.52 -20.02
CA LYS A 37 37.59 16.24 -20.53
C LYS A 37 37.79 16.12 -22.04
N GLU A 38 38.67 15.21 -22.45
CA GLU A 38 38.87 14.83 -23.85
C GLU A 38 38.08 13.58 -24.23
N LEU A 39 37.44 13.60 -25.39
CA LEU A 39 36.74 12.45 -25.95
C LEU A 39 37.75 11.50 -26.62
N GLN A 40 37.79 10.23 -26.19
CA GLN A 40 38.65 9.20 -26.78
C GLN A 40 37.89 7.91 -27.07
N TYR A 41 38.29 7.19 -28.11
CA TYR A 41 37.77 5.86 -28.40
C TYR A 41 38.55 4.81 -27.63
N SER A 42 37.87 4.04 -26.78
CA SER A 42 38.44 2.96 -25.99
C SER A 42 38.40 1.65 -26.79
N GLU A 43 39.52 1.25 -27.37
CA GLU A 43 39.66 -0.03 -28.08
C GLU A 43 39.29 -1.23 -27.19
N LYS A 44 39.56 -1.14 -25.88
CA LYS A 44 39.26 -2.22 -24.93
C LYS A 44 37.76 -2.41 -24.70
N GLN A 45 36.99 -1.32 -24.73
CA GLN A 45 35.55 -1.34 -24.49
C GLN A 45 34.74 -1.22 -25.78
N GLN A 46 35.42 -1.05 -26.93
CA GLN A 46 34.84 -0.82 -28.25
C GLN A 46 33.84 0.35 -28.27
N LYS A 47 34.09 1.39 -27.47
CA LYS A 47 33.15 2.52 -27.25
C LYS A 47 33.88 3.84 -26.98
N TRP A 48 33.22 4.96 -27.22
CA TRP A 48 33.71 6.30 -26.90
C TRP A 48 33.55 6.61 -25.41
N VAL A 49 34.57 7.22 -24.82
CA VAL A 49 34.61 7.61 -23.40
C VAL A 49 35.12 9.03 -23.23
N CYS A 50 34.63 9.71 -22.19
CA CYS A 50 35.21 10.97 -21.73
C CYS A 50 36.37 10.66 -20.78
N VAL A 51 37.58 11.04 -21.16
CA VAL A 51 38.77 10.78 -20.36
C VAL A 51 38.84 11.78 -19.21
N THR A 52 38.76 11.27 -17.99
CA THR A 52 39.18 11.96 -16.76
C THR A 52 40.19 11.08 -16.02
N SER A 53 40.68 11.51 -14.86
CA SER A 53 41.45 10.66 -13.94
C SER A 53 40.75 9.35 -13.55
N LYS A 54 39.44 9.22 -13.81
CA LYS A 54 38.66 7.98 -13.80
C LYS A 54 37.77 7.93 -15.05
N GLN A 55 38.12 7.11 -16.04
CA GLN A 55 37.33 6.95 -17.29
C GLN A 55 35.83 6.89 -17.00
N SER A 56 35.06 7.85 -17.51
CA SER A 56 33.61 7.89 -17.35
C SER A 56 32.94 7.50 -18.66
N ASP A 57 32.07 6.49 -18.60
CA ASP A 57 31.24 6.07 -19.72
C ASP A 57 30.25 7.18 -20.10
N ILE A 58 29.98 7.32 -21.40
CA ILE A 58 29.08 8.36 -21.95
C ILE A 58 27.61 7.97 -21.80
N CYS A 59 27.32 6.66 -21.87
CA CYS A 59 26.00 6.09 -21.61
C CYS A 59 26.01 5.38 -20.25
N GLY A 60 24.83 5.23 -19.64
CA GLY A 60 24.64 4.46 -18.41
C GLY A 60 24.90 2.97 -18.57
N ALA A 61 24.97 2.24 -17.45
CA ALA A 61 25.09 0.79 -17.47
C ALA A 61 23.83 0.14 -18.09
N GLY A 62 24.01 -0.70 -19.12
CA GLY A 62 22.92 -1.35 -19.86
C GLY A 62 22.41 -0.58 -21.09
N GLN A 63 22.97 0.61 -21.36
CA GLN A 63 22.63 1.43 -22.52
C GLN A 63 23.59 1.21 -23.68
N ASP A 64 23.05 1.19 -24.90
CA ASP A 64 23.81 1.00 -26.13
C ASP A 64 24.26 2.36 -26.71
N GLN A 65 25.57 2.60 -26.75
CA GLN A 65 26.13 3.83 -27.33
C GLN A 65 25.84 4.00 -28.82
N SER A 66 25.53 2.92 -29.55
CA SER A 66 25.11 3.01 -30.95
C SER A 66 23.82 3.82 -31.13
N THR A 67 23.05 3.99 -30.04
CA THR A 67 21.77 4.72 -30.01
C THR A 67 21.91 6.18 -29.53
N TRP A 68 23.15 6.69 -29.44
CA TRP A 68 23.43 8.08 -29.07
C TRP A 68 22.59 9.06 -29.89
N HIS A 69 21.84 9.92 -29.20
CA HIS A 69 20.95 10.89 -29.81
C HIS A 69 20.94 12.20 -29.04
N LYS A 70 20.40 13.24 -29.69
CA LYS A 70 20.04 14.50 -29.07
C LYS A 70 18.53 14.66 -29.12
N ASP A 71 17.90 14.85 -27.98
CA ASP A 71 16.49 15.21 -27.93
C ASP A 71 16.33 16.60 -28.59
N PRO A 72 15.53 16.72 -29.66
CA PRO A 72 15.38 17.99 -30.38
C PRO A 72 14.47 19.00 -29.65
N ILE A 73 13.71 18.57 -28.63
CA ILE A 73 12.86 19.42 -27.78
C ILE A 73 13.70 19.96 -26.63
N THR A 74 14.35 19.09 -25.85
CA THR A 74 15.08 19.52 -24.65
C THR A 74 16.51 19.96 -24.98
N GLY A 75 17.08 19.45 -26.08
CA GLY A 75 18.48 19.65 -26.44
C GLY A 75 19.45 18.76 -25.68
N ASP A 76 18.95 17.86 -24.84
CA ASP A 76 19.75 16.92 -24.05
C ASP A 76 20.26 15.77 -24.90
N TYR A 77 21.34 15.13 -24.45
CA TYR A 77 21.90 13.96 -25.10
C TYR A 77 21.70 12.72 -24.25
N GLY A 78 21.45 11.58 -24.91
CA GLY A 78 21.18 10.31 -24.23
C GLY A 78 21.46 9.09 -25.10
N CYS A 79 21.33 7.91 -24.48
CA CYS A 79 21.43 6.60 -25.10
C CYS A 79 20.21 5.77 -24.66
N CYS A 80 19.73 4.90 -25.54
CA CYS A 80 18.68 3.92 -25.28
C CYS A 80 19.26 2.59 -24.75
N ASP A 81 18.39 1.76 -24.19
CA ASP A 81 18.76 0.43 -23.70
C ASP A 81 19.01 -0.56 -24.86
N GLU A 82 19.68 -1.68 -24.57
CA GLU A 82 19.95 -2.73 -25.57
C GLU A 82 18.65 -3.23 -26.24
N GLY A 83 18.62 -3.25 -27.58
CA GLY A 83 17.46 -3.67 -28.37
C GLY A 83 16.49 -2.55 -28.75
N GLU A 84 16.72 -1.34 -28.23
CA GLU A 84 15.96 -0.14 -28.56
C GLU A 84 16.73 0.79 -29.49
N LYS A 85 16.00 1.73 -30.11
CA LYS A 85 16.56 2.82 -30.91
C LYS A 85 15.78 4.10 -30.63
N TRP A 86 16.46 5.24 -30.69
CA TRP A 86 15.78 6.53 -30.63
C TRP A 86 14.98 6.76 -31.91
N VAL A 87 13.68 7.00 -31.76
CA VAL A 87 12.77 7.29 -32.87
C VAL A 87 12.04 8.59 -32.62
N VAL A 88 11.95 9.42 -33.65
CA VAL A 88 11.32 10.74 -33.59
C VAL A 88 10.08 10.75 -34.47
N ASP A 89 8.98 11.32 -33.97
CA ASP A 89 7.84 11.67 -34.80
C ASP A 89 8.14 12.96 -35.56
N GLU A 90 8.54 12.82 -36.83
CA GLU A 90 8.87 13.95 -37.69
C GLU A 90 7.67 14.87 -37.99
N LYS A 91 6.44 14.41 -37.81
CA LYS A 91 5.23 15.18 -38.16
C LYS A 91 4.77 16.11 -37.04
N ASN A 92 5.01 15.77 -35.78
CA ASN A 92 4.48 16.50 -34.63
C ASN A 92 5.60 16.98 -33.69
N ASN A 93 6.21 18.12 -34.03
CA ASN A 93 7.21 18.81 -33.21
C ASN A 93 8.48 18.02 -32.87
N LYS A 94 8.80 16.96 -33.61
CA LYS A 94 10.01 16.15 -33.42
C LYS A 94 10.14 15.55 -32.02
N GLN A 95 9.03 15.24 -31.35
CA GLN A 95 9.13 14.48 -30.11
C GLN A 95 9.64 13.07 -30.41
N GLY A 96 10.49 12.54 -29.54
CA GLY A 96 11.05 11.20 -29.71
C GLY A 96 11.05 10.39 -28.42
N SER A 97 11.24 9.09 -28.58
CA SER A 97 11.44 8.16 -27.47
C SER A 97 12.36 7.02 -27.92
N CYS A 98 12.96 6.35 -26.95
CA CYS A 98 13.56 5.03 -27.18
C CYS A 98 12.43 4.03 -27.40
N CYS A 99 12.48 3.32 -28.52
CA CYS A 99 11.50 2.32 -28.91
C CYS A 99 12.20 1.03 -29.32
N ALA A 100 11.56 -0.11 -29.10
CA ALA A 100 12.02 -1.40 -29.60
C ALA A 100 12.35 -1.33 -31.10
N THR A 101 13.42 -2.01 -31.50
CA THR A 101 13.87 -2.03 -32.90
C THR A 101 12.75 -2.53 -33.81
N GLY A 102 12.36 -1.70 -34.79
CA GLY A 102 11.25 -1.98 -35.72
C GLY A 102 9.93 -1.30 -35.38
N SER A 103 9.83 -0.66 -34.21
CA SER A 103 8.71 0.22 -33.85
C SER A 103 8.96 1.65 -34.32
N ILE A 104 7.86 2.42 -34.40
CA ILE A 104 7.85 3.86 -34.66
C ILE A 104 7.32 4.62 -33.44
N TYR A 105 7.83 5.82 -33.18
CA TYR A 105 7.23 6.71 -32.19
C TYR A 105 6.18 7.59 -32.88
N SER A 106 4.97 7.63 -32.33
CA SER A 106 3.86 8.46 -32.84
C SER A 106 3.35 9.34 -31.70
N PHE A 107 3.31 10.65 -31.93
CA PHE A 107 2.84 11.64 -30.96
C PHE A 107 1.49 12.22 -31.39
N ASP A 108 0.50 12.15 -30.51
CA ASP A 108 -0.80 12.79 -30.70
C ASP A 108 -0.75 14.19 -30.06
N ALA A 109 -0.49 15.20 -30.89
CA ALA A 109 -0.40 16.58 -30.45
C ALA A 109 -1.70 17.12 -29.80
N ALA A 110 -2.86 16.53 -30.10
CA ALA A 110 -4.13 16.96 -29.52
C ALA A 110 -4.31 16.43 -28.09
N ALA A 111 -3.83 15.21 -27.82
CA ALA A 111 -3.87 14.60 -26.49
C ALA A 111 -2.65 14.97 -25.63
N GLY A 112 -1.55 15.40 -26.25
CA GLY A 112 -0.28 15.65 -25.55
C GLY A 112 0.43 14.36 -25.13
N GLU A 113 0.12 13.24 -25.78
CA GLU A 113 0.62 11.90 -25.45
C GLU A 113 1.26 11.23 -26.67
N GLY A 114 2.25 10.36 -26.46
CA GLY A 114 2.89 9.59 -27.52
C GLY A 114 3.30 8.20 -27.05
N ALA A 115 3.44 7.28 -28.01
CA ALA A 115 3.84 5.90 -27.72
C ALA A 115 4.61 5.27 -28.88
N CYS A 116 5.35 4.21 -28.56
CA CYS A 116 5.97 3.32 -29.53
C CYS A 116 4.93 2.37 -30.12
N CYS A 117 4.64 2.53 -31.41
CA CYS A 117 3.71 1.69 -32.14
C CYS A 117 4.43 0.71 -33.08
N PRO A 118 3.83 -0.43 -33.42
CA PRO A 118 4.30 -1.25 -34.53
C PRO A 118 4.34 -0.44 -35.82
N ASP A 119 5.29 -0.77 -36.70
CA ASP A 119 5.47 -0.06 -37.96
C ASP A 119 4.15 0.05 -38.77
N GLY A 120 3.90 1.23 -39.33
CA GLY A 120 2.68 1.55 -40.07
C GLY A 120 1.42 1.81 -39.22
N GLN A 121 1.53 1.90 -37.90
CA GLN A 121 0.43 2.32 -37.02
C GLN A 121 0.64 3.74 -36.46
N VAL A 122 -0.47 4.44 -36.20
CA VAL A 122 -0.46 5.76 -35.57
C VAL A 122 -1.06 5.69 -34.17
N PHE A 123 -0.42 6.34 -33.21
CA PHE A 123 -0.95 6.49 -31.87
C PHE A 123 -2.06 7.54 -31.90
N LYS A 124 -3.28 7.11 -31.56
CA LYS A 124 -4.45 7.98 -31.51
C LYS A 124 -5.40 7.49 -30.43
N SER A 125 -5.86 8.39 -29.57
CA SER A 125 -6.84 8.09 -28.51
C SER A 125 -6.41 6.93 -27.59
N GLY A 126 -5.14 6.93 -27.15
CA GLY A 126 -4.62 5.96 -26.19
C GLY A 126 -4.22 4.60 -26.78
N SER A 127 -4.25 4.42 -28.11
CA SER A 127 -3.86 3.14 -28.73
C SER A 127 -3.22 3.31 -30.12
N CYS A 128 -2.45 2.31 -30.55
CA CYS A 128 -1.90 2.24 -31.89
C CYS A 128 -2.95 1.71 -32.89
N THR A 129 -3.20 2.45 -33.95
CA THR A 129 -4.25 2.15 -34.93
C THR A 129 -3.69 2.16 -36.36
N ARG A 130 -4.24 1.32 -37.24
CA ARG A 130 -3.88 1.37 -38.68
C ARG A 130 -4.61 2.54 -39.36
N PRO A 131 -3.94 3.30 -40.24
CA PRO A 131 -4.61 4.36 -41.00
C PRO A 131 -5.65 3.76 -41.97
N GLY A 132 -6.95 4.03 -41.74
CA GLY A 132 -7.99 3.93 -42.78
C GLY A 132 -8.95 2.73 -42.78
N GLY A 133 -9.13 1.97 -41.69
CA GLY A 133 -10.06 0.82 -41.68
C GLY A 133 -11.07 0.82 -40.53
N ASN A 134 -12.35 0.98 -40.87
CA ASN A 134 -13.49 0.63 -40.03
C ASN A 134 -13.68 -0.88 -40.04
N ASP A 135 -13.25 -1.61 -39.01
CA ASP A 135 -13.65 -3.00 -38.83
C ASP A 135 -13.96 -3.31 -37.37
N LYS A 136 -15.07 -4.03 -37.19
CA LYS A 136 -15.58 -4.51 -35.90
C LYS A 136 -14.51 -5.29 -35.14
N PRO A 137 -14.51 -5.22 -33.80
CA PRO A 137 -13.48 -5.87 -32.99
C PRO A 137 -13.49 -7.37 -33.25
N VAL A 138 -12.43 -7.85 -33.90
CA VAL A 138 -12.07 -9.26 -33.87
C VAL A 138 -11.80 -9.58 -32.40
N SER A 139 -12.63 -10.47 -31.85
CA SER A 139 -12.49 -10.91 -30.46
C SER A 139 -11.05 -11.39 -30.23
N PRO A 140 -10.32 -10.83 -29.25
CA PRO A 140 -8.96 -11.24 -28.99
C PRO A 140 -8.98 -12.68 -28.47
N GLY A 141 -8.24 -13.58 -29.13
CA GLY A 141 -7.89 -14.85 -28.50
C GLY A 141 -7.25 -14.55 -27.15
N THR A 142 -7.78 -15.15 -26.07
CA THR A 142 -7.35 -14.79 -24.72
C THR A 142 -5.85 -15.07 -24.54
N CYS A 143 -5.17 -14.24 -23.75
CA CYS A 143 -3.76 -14.39 -23.43
C CYS A 143 -3.45 -15.82 -22.90
N GLY A 144 -4.43 -16.45 -22.24
CA GLY A 144 -4.36 -17.85 -21.79
C GLY A 144 -4.21 -18.87 -22.92
N ALA A 145 -4.85 -18.67 -24.08
CA ALA A 145 -4.67 -19.54 -25.24
C ALA A 145 -3.27 -19.39 -25.87
N TYR A 146 -2.78 -18.15 -25.99
CA TYR A 146 -1.44 -17.87 -26.51
C TYR A 146 -0.31 -18.38 -25.58
N LEU A 147 -0.50 -18.30 -24.26
CA LEU A 147 0.48 -18.80 -23.28
C LEU A 147 0.51 -20.32 -23.18
N LYS A 148 -0.64 -21.01 -23.34
CA LYS A 148 -0.70 -22.48 -23.43
C LYS A 148 0.01 -23.02 -24.68
N ASP A 149 0.09 -22.22 -25.75
CA ASP A 149 0.73 -22.59 -27.02
C ASP A 149 2.20 -22.13 -27.15
N ALA A 150 2.72 -21.34 -26.19
CA ALA A 150 4.03 -20.67 -26.26
C ALA A 150 5.26 -21.60 -26.14
N ARG A 151 5.09 -22.93 -26.26
CA ARG A 151 6.15 -23.94 -26.12
C ARG A 151 6.98 -23.79 -24.84
N LEU A 152 6.36 -23.26 -23.77
CA LEU A 152 7.02 -22.89 -22.52
C LEU A 152 7.71 -24.09 -21.86
N GLU A 153 7.09 -25.27 -21.95
CA GLU A 153 7.69 -26.52 -21.49
C GLU A 153 9.03 -26.80 -22.19
N SER A 154 9.06 -26.65 -23.51
CA SER A 154 10.27 -26.86 -24.32
C SER A 154 11.37 -25.88 -23.91
N LEU A 155 11.00 -24.64 -23.60
CA LEU A 155 11.93 -23.59 -23.19
C LEU A 155 12.51 -23.87 -21.78
N LEU A 156 11.65 -24.26 -20.83
CA LEU A 156 12.06 -24.64 -19.47
C LEU A 156 12.95 -25.89 -19.47
N ARG A 157 12.61 -26.90 -20.28
CA ARG A 157 13.44 -28.10 -20.46
C ARG A 157 14.82 -27.73 -20.99
N THR A 158 14.89 -26.84 -21.97
CA THR A 158 16.15 -26.41 -22.59
C THR A 158 17.03 -25.64 -21.60
N LEU A 159 16.43 -24.71 -20.82
CA LEU A 159 17.15 -23.92 -19.82
C LEU A 159 17.62 -24.73 -18.62
N LEU A 160 16.82 -25.69 -18.16
CA LEU A 160 17.08 -26.40 -16.91
C LEU A 160 17.81 -27.75 -17.11
N ALA A 161 17.81 -28.33 -18.31
CA ALA A 161 18.54 -29.58 -18.59
C ALA A 161 20.02 -29.56 -18.15
N PRO A 162 20.80 -28.47 -18.33
CA PRO A 162 22.18 -28.39 -17.85
C PRO A 162 22.29 -28.46 -16.31
N CYS A 163 21.25 -28.07 -15.58
CA CYS A 163 21.21 -28.05 -14.12
C CYS A 163 20.85 -29.42 -13.52
N PHE A 164 20.36 -30.37 -14.33
CA PHE A 164 19.97 -31.71 -13.90
C PHE A 164 20.70 -32.81 -14.71
N PRO A 165 22.04 -32.84 -14.71
CA PRO A 165 22.82 -33.70 -15.61
C PRO A 165 22.63 -35.21 -15.40
N TYR A 166 22.18 -35.64 -14.22
CA TYR A 166 21.96 -37.06 -13.88
C TYR A 166 20.55 -37.36 -13.35
N GLY A 167 19.62 -36.41 -13.46
CA GLY A 167 18.31 -36.45 -12.79
C GLY A 167 17.15 -36.08 -13.71
N GLN A 168 17.09 -36.66 -14.92
CA GLN A 168 16.06 -36.33 -15.91
C GLN A 168 14.63 -36.59 -15.40
N GLN A 169 14.43 -37.61 -14.55
CA GLN A 169 13.13 -37.81 -13.88
C GLN A 169 12.77 -36.67 -12.91
N THR A 170 13.73 -36.15 -12.14
CA THR A 170 13.52 -35.02 -11.24
C THR A 170 13.23 -33.73 -12.01
N LEU A 171 13.93 -33.51 -13.13
CA LEU A 171 13.65 -32.40 -14.04
C LEU A 171 12.22 -32.48 -14.61
N ASN A 172 11.78 -33.67 -15.01
CA ASN A 172 10.43 -33.88 -15.54
C ASN A 172 9.36 -33.53 -14.49
N VAL A 173 9.49 -34.05 -13.27
CA VAL A 173 8.55 -33.77 -12.16
C VAL A 173 8.54 -32.28 -11.81
N PHE A 174 9.71 -31.64 -11.79
CA PHE A 174 9.82 -30.21 -11.50
C PHE A 174 9.11 -29.35 -12.56
N ILE A 175 9.30 -29.67 -13.84
CA ILE A 175 8.67 -28.93 -14.94
C ILE A 175 7.16 -29.16 -14.96
N GLU A 176 6.71 -30.39 -14.74
CA GLU A 176 5.29 -30.75 -14.67
C GLU A 176 4.57 -30.00 -13.53
N TYR A 177 5.21 -29.90 -12.36
CA TYR A 177 4.69 -29.13 -11.23
C TYR A 177 4.55 -27.63 -11.55
N TYR A 178 5.58 -27.03 -12.15
CA TYR A 178 5.56 -25.60 -12.50
C TYR A 178 4.55 -25.27 -13.59
N ILE A 179 4.41 -26.11 -14.62
CA ILE A 179 3.39 -25.92 -15.66
C ILE A 179 1.99 -26.04 -15.08
N THR A 180 1.77 -26.97 -14.15
CA THR A 180 0.48 -27.13 -13.47
C THR A 180 0.10 -25.89 -12.67
N ILE A 181 1.04 -25.28 -11.94
CA ILE A 181 0.82 -24.01 -11.24
C ILE A 181 0.50 -22.89 -12.24
N LEU A 182 1.23 -22.82 -13.36
CA LEU A 182 1.04 -21.79 -14.37
C LEU A 182 -0.33 -21.91 -15.03
N HIS A 183 -0.76 -23.12 -15.39
CA HIS A 183 -2.10 -23.38 -15.92
C HIS A 183 -3.19 -23.06 -14.88
N GLY A 184 -2.99 -23.42 -13.61
CA GLY A 184 -3.92 -23.07 -12.54
C GLY A 184 -4.09 -21.56 -12.35
N GLY A 185 -3.00 -20.79 -12.49
CA GLY A 185 -3.05 -19.32 -12.47
C GLY A 185 -3.76 -18.73 -13.69
N LEU A 186 -3.57 -19.30 -14.87
CA LEU A 186 -4.23 -18.85 -16.11
C LEU A 186 -5.73 -19.16 -16.11
N ASP A 187 -6.14 -20.33 -15.62
CA ASP A 187 -7.56 -20.68 -15.51
C ASP A 187 -8.30 -19.76 -14.52
N LEU A 188 -7.62 -19.30 -13.46
CA LEU A 188 -8.16 -18.31 -12.52
C LEU A 188 -8.39 -16.94 -13.18
N ILE A 189 -7.47 -16.52 -14.05
CA ILE A 189 -7.58 -15.26 -14.81
C ILE A 189 -8.74 -15.30 -15.81
N ASP A 190 -8.94 -16.44 -16.49
CA ASP A 190 -10.08 -16.62 -17.41
C ASP A 190 -11.44 -16.61 -16.68
N ILE A 191 -11.49 -17.08 -15.42
CA ILE A 191 -12.69 -17.01 -14.56
C ILE A 191 -13.00 -15.55 -14.17
N ILE A 192 -11.98 -14.75 -13.85
CA ILE A 192 -12.13 -13.32 -13.54
C ILE A 192 -12.66 -12.56 -14.75
N TYR A 193 -12.17 -12.88 -15.95
CA TYR A 193 -12.60 -12.26 -17.20
C TYR A 193 -14.05 -12.61 -17.59
N LYS A 194 -14.51 -13.85 -17.31
CA LYS A 194 -15.87 -14.31 -17.61
C LYS A 194 -16.96 -13.66 -16.75
N ASN A 195 -16.62 -13.11 -15.59
CA ASN A 195 -17.59 -12.56 -14.65
C ASN A 195 -17.90 -11.05 -14.87
N GLY A 196 -17.38 -10.46 -15.95
CA GLY A 196 -17.79 -9.14 -16.46
C GLY A 196 -17.16 -7.96 -15.72
N CYS A 197 -16.57 -7.03 -16.49
CA CYS A 197 -16.10 -5.73 -16.02
C CYS A 197 -16.60 -4.68 -17.02
N ASP A 198 -17.87 -4.29 -16.95
CA ASP A 198 -18.44 -3.29 -17.86
C ASP A 198 -18.93 -2.04 -17.12
N ASP A 199 -18.45 -0.90 -17.65
CA ASP A 199 -18.88 0.51 -17.53
C ASP A 199 -18.50 1.35 -16.29
N PRO A 200 -18.22 2.67 -16.46
CA PRO A 200 -16.98 3.20 -17.05
C PRO A 200 -16.30 4.22 -16.10
N GLN A 201 -14.96 4.23 -16.01
CA GLN A 201 -14.22 5.29 -15.31
C GLN A 201 -13.34 6.11 -16.27
N PRO A 202 -13.10 7.41 -15.94
CA PRO A 202 -12.38 8.37 -16.77
C PRO A 202 -10.87 8.10 -16.85
N SER A 203 -10.22 8.75 -17.83
CA SER A 203 -8.81 8.67 -18.24
C SER A 203 -7.75 8.43 -17.14
N PRO A 204 -6.64 7.75 -17.47
CA PRO A 204 -5.68 7.25 -16.48
C PRO A 204 -4.90 8.38 -15.81
N SER A 205 -5.24 8.62 -14.55
CA SER A 205 -4.36 9.31 -13.60
C SER A 205 -3.08 8.49 -13.36
N PRO A 206 -2.01 9.09 -12.83
CA PRO A 206 -0.68 8.46 -12.68
C PRO A 206 -0.81 7.07 -12.07
N GLY A 207 -0.04 6.09 -12.57
CA GLY A 207 -0.07 4.70 -12.11
C GLY A 207 -0.17 4.64 -10.58
N PRO A 208 -0.96 3.70 -10.01
CA PRO A 208 -1.33 3.77 -8.61
C PRO A 208 -0.04 3.79 -7.79
N LYS A 209 0.24 4.95 -7.17
CA LYS A 209 1.04 4.99 -5.95
C LYS A 209 0.55 3.82 -5.10
N PRO A 210 1.43 3.01 -4.47
CA PRO A 210 0.98 1.98 -3.54
C PRO A 210 -0.10 2.62 -2.68
N LYS A 211 -1.31 2.03 -2.65
CA LYS A 211 -2.43 2.60 -1.88
C LYS A 211 -1.83 2.93 -0.53
N PRO A 212 -1.80 4.21 -0.11
CA PRO A 212 -1.13 4.58 1.12
C PRO A 212 -1.64 3.64 2.20
N HIS A 213 -0.72 3.03 2.94
CA HIS A 213 -1.06 2.15 4.06
C HIS A 213 -2.22 2.80 4.82
N PRO A 214 -3.35 2.11 5.05
CA PRO A 214 -4.47 2.72 5.73
C PRO A 214 -3.96 3.33 7.02
N TRP A 215 -4.07 4.65 7.18
CA TRP A 215 -3.48 5.39 8.30
C TRP A 215 -4.01 4.96 9.67
N TRP A 216 -5.11 4.22 9.65
CA TRP A 216 -5.85 3.72 10.79
C TRP A 216 -5.55 2.25 11.11
N ASN A 217 -4.83 1.53 10.26
CA ASN A 217 -4.53 0.11 10.42
C ASN A 217 -3.01 -0.11 10.40
N CYS A 218 -2.52 -1.21 10.98
CA CYS A 218 -1.17 -1.74 10.76
C CYS A 218 -1.17 -3.20 10.26
N GLY A 219 -2.33 -3.73 9.86
CA GLY A 219 -2.50 -5.15 9.52
C GLY A 219 -2.33 -6.02 10.77
N ASP A 220 -1.64 -7.16 10.62
CA ASP A 220 -1.36 -8.09 11.72
C ASP A 220 -0.08 -7.74 12.51
N LYS A 221 0.49 -6.54 12.30
CA LYS A 221 1.67 -6.08 13.02
C LYS A 221 1.31 -5.70 14.46
N GLU A 222 1.77 -6.51 15.41
CA GLU A 222 1.78 -6.13 16.82
C GLU A 222 2.97 -5.21 17.15
N PRO A 223 2.82 -4.27 18.12
CA PRO A 223 1.72 -4.15 19.07
C PRO A 223 0.68 -3.06 18.72
N CYS A 224 0.59 -2.61 17.47
CA CYS A 224 -0.31 -1.52 17.10
C CYS A 224 -1.78 -1.89 17.34
N ARG A 225 -2.38 -1.20 18.32
CA ARG A 225 -3.75 -1.42 18.81
C ARG A 225 -4.42 -0.07 18.99
N TRP A 226 -5.74 -0.07 19.05
CA TRP A 226 -6.45 1.10 19.58
C TRP A 226 -6.35 1.09 21.12
N ILE A 227 -6.90 2.11 21.79
CA ILE A 227 -6.78 2.35 23.23
C ILE A 227 -7.05 1.12 24.11
N SER A 228 -6.45 1.08 25.31
CA SER A 228 -6.88 0.15 26.34
C SER A 228 -8.30 0.47 26.80
N LEU A 229 -9.07 -0.59 27.04
CA LEU A 229 -10.43 -0.51 27.57
C LEU A 229 -10.46 -0.61 29.10
N GLU A 230 -9.30 -0.75 29.74
CA GLU A 230 -9.14 -0.77 31.19
C GLU A 230 -8.71 0.61 31.70
N ASN A 231 -9.17 0.97 32.90
CA ASN A 231 -8.73 2.21 33.53
C ASN A 231 -7.23 2.13 33.84
N HIS A 232 -6.48 3.18 33.50
CA HIS A 232 -5.03 3.27 33.72
C HIS A 232 -4.22 2.11 33.11
N ASP A 233 -4.71 1.52 32.01
CA ASP A 233 -4.11 0.36 31.35
C ASP A 233 -3.92 -0.83 32.33
N ALA A 234 -4.77 -0.91 33.36
CA ALA A 234 -4.67 -1.93 34.39
C ALA A 234 -4.92 -3.32 33.82
N LYS A 235 -4.00 -4.25 34.10
CA LYS A 235 -4.15 -5.64 33.69
C LYS A 235 -5.23 -6.34 34.49
N LYS A 236 -6.13 -7.04 33.79
CA LYS A 236 -7.16 -7.86 34.42
C LYS A 236 -6.61 -9.23 34.78
N THR A 237 -6.81 -9.64 36.02
CA THR A 237 -6.37 -10.96 36.48
C THR A 237 -7.44 -11.99 36.16
N LEU A 238 -7.05 -13.07 35.47
CA LEU A 238 -7.88 -14.24 35.21
C LEU A 238 -7.41 -15.39 36.12
N PRO A 239 -8.23 -15.85 37.08
CA PRO A 239 -7.92 -17.02 37.90
C PRO A 239 -7.73 -18.29 37.07
N ALA A 240 -6.92 -19.21 37.57
CA ALA A 240 -6.81 -20.55 37.00
C ALA A 240 -8.19 -21.24 37.00
N THR A 241 -8.57 -21.84 35.88
CA THR A 241 -9.83 -22.59 35.74
C THR A 241 -9.61 -24.10 35.89
N GLY A 242 -8.37 -24.55 35.68
CA GLY A 242 -8.03 -25.97 35.53
C GLY A 242 -8.29 -26.47 34.11
N ALA A 243 -7.71 -27.63 33.77
CA ALA A 243 -7.58 -28.11 32.38
C ALA A 243 -8.90 -28.41 31.63
N THR A 244 -10.01 -28.66 32.34
CA THR A 244 -11.29 -29.08 31.74
C THR A 244 -12.43 -28.10 31.98
N THR A 245 -12.25 -27.10 32.84
CA THR A 245 -13.29 -26.14 33.20
C THR A 245 -13.12 -24.86 32.41
N LYS A 246 -14.24 -24.33 31.90
CA LYS A 246 -14.29 -23.03 31.20
C LYS A 246 -15.02 -22.02 32.08
N ALA A 247 -14.36 -20.93 32.43
CA ALA A 247 -14.96 -19.84 33.19
C ALA A 247 -15.47 -18.75 32.24
N PRO A 248 -16.51 -17.98 32.61
CA PRO A 248 -16.88 -16.77 31.89
C PRO A 248 -15.70 -15.80 31.82
N LEU A 249 -15.42 -15.26 30.64
CA LEU A 249 -14.43 -14.19 30.51
C LEU A 249 -15.06 -12.89 31.07
N PRO A 250 -14.42 -12.21 32.03
CA PRO A 250 -14.90 -10.90 32.46
C PRO A 250 -14.82 -9.92 31.29
N ASN A 251 -15.87 -9.11 31.12
CA ASN A 251 -15.85 -8.01 30.15
C ASN A 251 -14.84 -6.92 30.55
N PRO A 252 -14.44 -6.04 29.61
CA PRO A 252 -13.53 -4.95 29.89
C PRO A 252 -14.07 -3.99 30.96
N ASN A 253 -13.18 -3.44 31.79
CA ASN A 253 -13.49 -2.52 32.88
C ASN A 253 -14.31 -3.18 34.01
N VAL A 254 -15.60 -2.87 34.17
CA VAL A 254 -16.45 -3.44 35.24
C VAL A 254 -17.36 -4.55 34.73
N LEU A 255 -17.71 -5.47 35.63
CA LEU A 255 -18.64 -6.55 35.34
C LEU A 255 -20.06 -6.03 35.09
N LYS A 256 -20.54 -6.17 33.85
CA LYS A 256 -21.95 -6.00 33.48
C LYS A 256 -22.61 -7.32 33.05
N ALA A 257 -23.81 -7.60 33.55
CA ALA A 257 -24.51 -8.87 33.34
C ALA A 257 -24.94 -9.08 31.88
N ASP A 258 -25.51 -8.06 31.23
CA ASP A 258 -26.02 -8.12 29.85
C ASP A 258 -25.07 -7.47 28.84
N TYR A 259 -23.77 -7.57 29.09
CA TYR A 259 -22.76 -6.93 28.26
C TYR A 259 -22.69 -7.54 26.86
N GLU A 260 -22.62 -6.66 25.88
CA GLU A 260 -22.34 -6.98 24.48
C GLU A 260 -21.18 -6.11 24.01
N TYR A 261 -20.19 -6.70 23.34
CA TYR A 261 -19.01 -5.99 22.89
C TYR A 261 -19.40 -4.92 21.85
N PRO A 262 -19.16 -3.62 22.09
CA PRO A 262 -19.69 -2.58 21.22
C PRO A 262 -18.94 -2.42 19.88
N PHE A 263 -17.78 -3.06 19.76
CA PHE A 263 -16.91 -3.09 18.59
C PHE A 263 -15.96 -4.29 18.70
N ASP A 264 -15.15 -4.53 17.68
CA ASP A 264 -14.12 -5.59 17.69
C ASP A 264 -13.06 -5.31 18.77
N VAL A 265 -12.79 -6.30 19.62
CA VAL A 265 -11.86 -6.18 20.75
C VAL A 265 -10.75 -7.22 20.67
N TRP A 266 -9.52 -6.78 20.92
CA TRP A 266 -8.36 -7.62 21.19
C TRP A 266 -8.28 -7.94 22.68
N LEU A 267 -8.36 -9.22 23.03
CA LEU A 267 -7.95 -9.76 24.33
C LEU A 267 -6.52 -10.28 24.20
N THR A 268 -5.64 -9.82 25.08
CA THR A 268 -4.19 -9.99 24.87
C THR A 268 -3.55 -10.56 26.12
N LYS A 269 -2.60 -11.48 25.93
CA LYS A 269 -1.88 -12.22 26.98
C LYS A 269 -0.37 -12.03 26.84
N SER A 270 0.40 -12.50 27.82
CA SER A 270 1.85 -12.63 27.65
C SER A 270 2.19 -13.81 26.72
N PRO A 271 3.32 -13.80 26.00
CA PRO A 271 3.72 -14.88 25.09
C PRO A 271 3.66 -16.27 25.73
N ASP A 272 4.16 -16.38 26.96
CA ASP A 272 4.29 -17.66 27.68
C ASP A 272 3.01 -18.09 28.43
N ASP A 273 1.97 -17.24 28.46
CA ASP A 273 0.73 -17.54 29.19
C ASP A 273 -0.10 -18.62 28.48
N ASP A 274 -0.65 -19.56 29.24
CA ASP A 274 -1.52 -20.62 28.73
C ASP A 274 -3.00 -20.18 28.80
N LEU A 275 -3.40 -19.31 27.88
CA LEU A 275 -4.78 -18.85 27.76
C LEU A 275 -5.43 -19.45 26.52
N ASP A 276 -6.56 -20.12 26.71
CA ASP A 276 -7.47 -20.51 25.64
C ASP A 276 -8.78 -19.72 25.73
N VAL A 277 -9.28 -19.25 24.60
CA VAL A 277 -10.51 -18.45 24.53
C VAL A 277 -11.54 -19.15 23.65
N TYR A 278 -12.80 -19.09 24.08
CA TYR A 278 -13.93 -19.73 23.41
C TYR A 278 -15.05 -18.72 23.19
N ILE A 279 -15.62 -18.73 21.99
CA ILE A 279 -16.84 -17.97 21.67
C ILE A 279 -17.91 -18.96 21.26
N LYS A 280 -19.07 -18.93 21.92
CA LYS A 280 -20.18 -19.89 21.72
C LYS A 280 -19.71 -21.34 21.77
N GLY A 281 -18.80 -21.62 22.71
CA GLY A 281 -18.21 -22.95 22.95
C GLY A 281 -17.09 -23.37 21.99
N LYS A 282 -16.87 -22.65 20.88
CA LYS A 282 -15.80 -22.94 19.91
C LYS A 282 -14.50 -22.24 20.33
N LYS A 283 -13.39 -23.00 20.37
CA LYS A 283 -12.05 -22.44 20.62
C LYS A 283 -11.68 -21.54 19.45
N ILE A 284 -11.30 -20.30 19.74
CA ILE A 284 -10.77 -19.38 18.74
C ILE A 284 -9.24 -19.44 18.76
N GLN A 285 -8.61 -19.24 17.60
CA GLN A 285 -7.16 -19.20 17.49
C GLN A 285 -6.65 -17.81 17.82
N PRO A 286 -5.50 -17.70 18.52
CA PRO A 286 -4.83 -16.42 18.64
C PRO A 286 -4.35 -15.97 17.25
N GLN A 287 -4.37 -14.66 17.04
CA GLN A 287 -3.93 -13.98 15.83
C GLN A 287 -2.62 -13.21 16.11
N ALA A 288 -2.06 -12.61 15.06
CA ALA A 288 -0.79 -11.89 15.11
C ALA A 288 0.36 -12.74 15.68
N SER A 289 1.08 -12.28 16.71
CA SER A 289 2.22 -12.98 17.33
C SER A 289 1.84 -14.24 18.12
N GLY A 290 0.56 -14.66 18.07
CA GLY A 290 0.03 -15.74 18.89
C GLY A 290 -0.38 -15.30 20.30
N THR A 291 -0.45 -14.00 20.56
CA THR A 291 -0.76 -13.45 21.89
C THR A 291 -2.08 -12.67 21.96
N SER A 292 -2.78 -12.51 20.83
CA SER A 292 -4.02 -11.73 20.75
C SER A 292 -5.20 -12.58 20.28
N TYR A 293 -6.33 -12.47 20.95
CA TYR A 293 -7.58 -13.10 20.59
C TYR A 293 -8.59 -12.04 20.14
N LEU A 294 -9.14 -12.21 18.94
CA LEU A 294 -10.19 -11.33 18.45
C LEU A 294 -11.55 -11.75 19.02
N ILE A 295 -12.21 -10.83 19.72
CA ILE A 295 -13.62 -10.93 20.10
C ILE A 295 -14.39 -9.98 19.18
N PRO A 296 -15.22 -10.50 18.25
CA PRO A 296 -15.99 -9.67 17.35
C PRO A 296 -17.00 -8.79 18.09
N GLY A 297 -17.22 -7.58 17.58
CA GLY A 297 -18.33 -6.72 18.02
C GLY A 297 -19.67 -7.45 17.90
N GLY A 298 -20.58 -7.18 18.83
CA GLY A 298 -21.91 -7.81 18.91
C GLY A 298 -21.92 -9.15 19.63
N THR A 299 -20.75 -9.65 20.05
CA THR A 299 -20.66 -10.86 20.87
C THR A 299 -21.21 -10.56 22.27
N LYS A 300 -22.05 -11.42 22.81
CA LYS A 300 -22.51 -11.32 24.21
C LYS A 300 -21.41 -11.83 25.15
N ALA A 301 -21.18 -11.16 26.29
CA ALA A 301 -20.18 -11.62 27.27
C ALA A 301 -20.46 -13.04 27.78
N THR A 302 -21.74 -13.43 27.88
CA THR A 302 -22.16 -14.77 28.28
C THR A 302 -21.73 -15.87 27.29
N ASP A 303 -21.45 -15.51 26.05
CA ASP A 303 -20.95 -16.43 25.01
C ASP A 303 -19.42 -16.58 25.04
N VAL A 304 -18.71 -15.73 25.78
CA VAL A 304 -17.24 -15.71 25.83
C VAL A 304 -16.75 -16.40 27.10
N LYS A 305 -15.92 -17.42 26.92
CA LYS A 305 -15.32 -18.18 28.01
C LYS A 305 -13.82 -18.30 27.81
N TYR A 306 -13.10 -18.55 28.90
CA TYR A 306 -11.68 -18.86 28.85
C TYR A 306 -11.36 -20.12 29.66
N SER A 307 -10.20 -20.70 29.37
CA SER A 307 -9.56 -21.67 30.23
C SER A 307 -8.07 -21.39 30.34
N SER A 308 -7.52 -21.59 31.54
CA SER A 308 -6.09 -21.54 31.80
C SER A 308 -5.73 -22.42 32.99
N SER A 309 -4.54 -23.02 32.95
CA SER A 309 -4.00 -23.81 34.06
C SER A 309 -3.42 -22.91 35.15
N ASN A 310 -3.02 -21.69 34.81
CA ASN A 310 -2.40 -20.74 35.72
C ASN A 310 -3.26 -19.49 35.89
N THR A 311 -3.01 -18.76 36.98
CA THR A 311 -3.54 -17.39 37.09
C THR A 311 -2.69 -16.51 36.18
N LEU A 312 -3.35 -15.74 35.31
CA LEU A 312 -2.66 -14.90 34.33
C LEU A 312 -3.25 -13.50 34.26
N GLN A 313 -2.55 -12.62 33.55
CA GLN A 313 -2.95 -11.24 33.36
C GLN A 313 -3.26 -10.95 31.90
N VAL A 314 -4.39 -10.29 31.64
CA VAL A 314 -4.81 -9.92 30.29
C VAL A 314 -5.10 -8.43 30.17
N ASN A 315 -5.03 -7.93 28.94
CA ASN A 315 -5.48 -6.59 28.59
C ASN A 315 -6.50 -6.65 27.46
N PHE A 316 -7.46 -5.73 27.51
CA PHE A 316 -8.43 -5.48 26.45
C PHE A 316 -8.07 -4.20 25.71
N TYR A 317 -8.03 -4.29 24.38
CA TYR A 317 -7.83 -3.16 23.48
C TYR A 317 -8.88 -3.19 22.39
N GLY A 318 -9.27 -2.05 21.84
CA GLY A 318 -10.05 -2.10 20.61
C GLY A 318 -9.18 -2.52 19.41
N LYS A 319 -9.78 -3.26 18.48
CA LYS A 319 -9.14 -3.59 17.21
C LYS A 319 -9.04 -2.35 16.34
N CYS A 320 -7.96 -2.23 15.59
CA CYS A 320 -7.78 -1.11 14.68
C CYS A 320 -8.77 -1.12 13.51
N THR A 321 -9.52 -0.04 13.34
CA THR A 321 -10.42 0.21 12.21
C THR A 321 -10.41 1.69 11.86
N GLN A 322 -11.13 2.11 10.82
CA GLN A 322 -11.27 3.54 10.51
C GLN A 322 -11.88 4.35 11.67
N ASP A 323 -12.79 3.75 12.45
CA ASP A 323 -13.41 4.39 13.61
C ASP A 323 -12.56 4.24 14.89
N THR A 324 -11.68 3.24 14.92
CA THR A 324 -10.79 2.91 16.03
C THR A 324 -9.32 2.87 15.56
N PRO A 325 -8.74 3.99 15.10
CA PRO A 325 -7.43 3.96 14.45
C PRO A 325 -6.32 3.48 15.39
N CYS A 326 -5.36 2.72 14.87
CA CYS A 326 -4.19 2.31 15.65
C CYS A 326 -3.46 3.53 16.22
N ILE A 327 -3.13 3.47 17.51
CA ILE A 327 -2.39 4.53 18.20
C ILE A 327 -1.00 4.07 18.61
N GLY A 328 -0.07 5.00 18.58
CA GLY A 328 1.28 4.84 19.11
C GLY A 328 1.39 5.38 20.54
N LYS A 329 2.50 6.08 20.81
CA LYS A 329 2.75 6.67 22.12
C LYS A 329 1.73 7.78 22.44
N ASN A 330 1.15 7.71 23.64
CA ASN A 330 0.34 8.78 24.20
C ASN A 330 1.17 10.04 24.45
N VAL A 331 0.64 11.20 24.05
CA VAL A 331 1.29 12.51 24.24
C VAL A 331 0.48 13.46 25.11
N GLU A 332 -0.84 13.31 25.12
CA GLU A 332 -1.74 13.97 26.07
C GLU A 332 -2.61 12.89 26.71
N THR A 333 -2.56 12.76 28.04
CA THR A 333 -3.41 11.83 28.78
C THR A 333 -4.87 12.25 28.73
N TRP A 334 -5.78 11.40 29.20
CA TRP A 334 -7.19 11.77 29.37
C TRP A 334 -7.34 13.09 30.13
N THR A 335 -7.77 14.12 29.43
CA THR A 335 -7.88 15.49 29.90
C THR A 335 -9.36 15.88 29.94
N PRO A 336 -9.90 16.21 31.12
CA PRO A 336 -11.30 16.61 31.26
C PRO A 336 -11.55 18.02 30.72
N LYS A 337 -12.73 18.20 30.16
CA LYS A 337 -13.28 19.47 29.68
C LYS A 337 -14.74 19.55 30.08
N SER A 338 -15.18 20.78 30.37
CA SER A 338 -16.57 21.04 30.72
C SER A 338 -17.12 22.18 29.86
N VAL A 339 -18.37 22.06 29.45
CA VAL A 339 -19.14 23.10 28.75
C VAL A 339 -20.29 23.52 29.64
N VAL A 340 -20.59 24.82 29.71
CA VAL A 340 -21.64 25.41 30.54
C VAL A 340 -22.74 25.95 29.63
N ALA A 341 -24.01 25.63 29.89
CA ALA A 341 -25.17 26.21 29.19
C ALA A 341 -25.63 27.54 29.85
N PRO A 342 -26.09 28.62 29.14
CA PRO A 342 -26.38 28.81 27.70
C PRO A 342 -25.71 30.07 27.05
N PRO A 343 -26.19 30.59 25.88
CA PRO A 343 -25.78 30.32 24.49
C PRO A 343 -24.59 31.17 23.99
N GLY A 344 -23.78 30.58 23.10
CA GLY A 344 -22.75 31.29 22.31
C GLY A 344 -21.36 30.64 22.31
N LYS A 345 -21.15 29.60 23.12
CA LYS A 345 -19.92 28.79 23.13
C LYS A 345 -20.21 27.32 23.46
N ASP A 346 -21.08 26.69 22.66
CA ASP A 346 -21.22 25.22 22.62
C ASP A 346 -20.03 24.57 21.88
N GLU A 347 -18.94 25.32 21.77
CA GLU A 347 -17.74 25.08 21.01
C GLU A 347 -16.57 25.28 21.96
N LEU A 348 -15.80 24.21 22.15
CA LEU A 348 -14.54 24.28 22.86
C LEU A 348 -13.39 24.26 21.86
N GLU A 349 -12.51 25.24 21.99
CA GLU A 349 -11.29 25.32 21.19
C GLU A 349 -10.13 24.71 21.97
N ILE A 350 -9.38 23.83 21.30
CA ILE A 350 -8.14 23.24 21.81
C ILE A 350 -7.03 23.68 20.87
N ASP A 351 -6.08 24.44 21.41
CA ASP A 351 -4.84 24.77 20.72
C ASP A 351 -3.97 23.51 20.62
N VAL A 352 -3.69 23.10 19.38
CA VAL A 352 -2.86 21.94 19.04
C VAL A 352 -1.66 22.33 18.19
N SER A 353 -1.42 23.62 17.99
CA SER A 353 -0.28 24.17 17.22
C SER A 353 1.09 23.74 17.77
N LYS A 354 1.13 23.29 19.03
CA LYS A 354 2.34 22.73 19.68
C LYS A 354 2.79 21.38 19.11
N TYR A 355 1.95 20.69 18.32
CA TYR A 355 2.26 19.37 17.78
C TYR A 355 2.74 19.47 16.32
N ASP A 356 3.94 18.96 16.05
CA ASP A 356 4.58 18.98 14.72
C ASP A 356 4.44 17.65 13.95
N PHE A 357 3.48 16.81 14.35
CA PHE A 357 3.22 15.48 13.80
C PHE A 357 1.73 15.20 13.65
N ASP A 358 1.37 14.30 12.73
CA ASP A 358 -0.01 13.82 12.62
C ASP A 358 -0.35 13.02 13.89
N PHE A 359 -1.55 13.21 14.42
CA PHE A 359 -1.98 12.56 15.67
C PHE A 359 -3.41 12.05 15.60
N ILE A 360 -3.76 11.19 16.55
CA ILE A 360 -5.13 10.74 16.80
C ILE A 360 -5.68 11.53 17.99
N PHE A 361 -6.82 12.18 17.77
CA PHE A 361 -7.63 12.79 18.82
C PHE A 361 -8.78 11.85 19.15
N THR A 362 -8.82 11.33 20.36
CA THR A 362 -9.93 10.49 20.86
C THR A 362 -10.66 11.24 21.94
N MET A 363 -11.99 11.28 21.87
CA MET A 363 -12.83 11.89 22.90
C MET A 363 -14.01 11.00 23.26
N THR A 364 -14.55 11.21 24.46
CA THR A 364 -15.77 10.56 24.93
C THR A 364 -16.47 11.45 25.94
N ASP A 365 -17.80 11.42 25.88
CA ASP A 365 -18.66 11.99 26.90
C ASP A 365 -18.50 11.14 28.19
N THR A 366 -18.23 11.78 29.32
CA THR A 366 -17.93 11.09 30.58
C THR A 366 -18.96 11.34 31.68
N SER A 367 -19.89 12.27 31.44
CA SER A 367 -20.85 12.73 32.43
C SER A 367 -22.27 12.48 31.95
N ILE A 368 -22.73 11.23 32.15
CA ILE A 368 -24.08 10.77 31.78
C ILE A 368 -24.25 10.96 30.28
N THR A 369 -23.83 9.97 29.49
CA THR A 369 -23.70 10.11 28.04
C THR A 369 -25.01 10.53 27.38
N THR A 370 -25.26 11.83 27.25
CA THR A 370 -26.49 12.40 26.69
C THR A 370 -26.20 13.38 25.57
N GLU A 371 -24.93 13.62 25.27
CA GLU A 371 -24.52 14.58 24.25
C GLU A 371 -23.79 13.93 23.09
N GLN A 372 -24.03 14.47 21.89
CA GLN A 372 -23.27 14.12 20.70
C GLN A 372 -22.47 15.33 20.21
N TYR A 373 -21.19 15.10 19.95
CA TYR A 373 -20.24 16.13 19.57
C TYR A 373 -19.79 15.96 18.12
N THR A 374 -19.56 17.09 17.43
CA THR A 374 -18.90 17.15 16.11
C THR A 374 -17.52 17.75 16.35
N VAL A 375 -16.50 17.14 15.75
CA VAL A 375 -15.13 17.61 15.85
C VAL A 375 -14.71 18.24 14.52
N TYR A 376 -14.03 19.38 14.60
CA TYR A 376 -13.47 20.12 13.49
C TYR A 376 -11.98 20.34 13.70
N ALA A 377 -11.18 20.27 12.64
CA ALA A 377 -9.78 20.69 12.60
C ALA A 377 -9.68 21.93 11.68
N ASP A 378 -9.26 23.07 12.23
CA ASP A 378 -9.24 24.38 11.56
C ASP A 378 -10.54 24.71 10.81
N GLY A 379 -11.68 24.41 11.44
CA GLY A 379 -13.02 24.64 10.88
C GLY A 379 -13.49 23.57 9.88
N LYS A 380 -12.67 22.60 9.50
CA LYS A 380 -13.09 21.46 8.66
C LYS A 380 -13.56 20.31 9.53
N LYS A 381 -14.79 19.84 9.31
CA LYS A 381 -15.36 18.68 10.03
C LYS A 381 -14.49 17.43 9.79
N VAL A 382 -14.05 16.80 10.89
CA VAL A 382 -13.29 15.54 10.85
C VAL A 382 -14.13 14.33 11.28
N GLY A 383 -15.15 14.53 12.11
CA GLY A 383 -16.02 13.44 12.53
C GLY A 383 -17.05 13.84 13.59
N MET A 384 -17.81 12.87 14.05
CA MET A 384 -18.78 13.01 15.14
C MET A 384 -18.61 11.87 16.14
N THR A 385 -19.01 12.07 17.39
CA THR A 385 -19.11 10.96 18.32
C THR A 385 -20.22 10.02 17.88
N HIS A 386 -20.05 8.74 18.15
CA HIS A 386 -20.97 7.67 17.78
C HIS A 386 -21.04 6.64 18.89
N GLY A 387 -22.11 5.84 18.86
CA GLY A 387 -22.31 4.75 19.81
C GLY A 387 -21.65 3.48 19.31
N ARG A 388 -22.32 2.36 19.55
CA ARG A 388 -21.91 1.03 19.12
C ARG A 388 -21.58 0.95 17.64
N LEU A 389 -20.41 0.41 17.28
CA LEU A 389 -20.01 0.22 15.88
C LEU A 389 -20.72 -0.92 15.16
N THR A 390 -21.40 -1.79 15.91
CA THR A 390 -22.12 -2.95 15.35
C THR A 390 -23.52 -2.57 14.86
N LEU A 391 -23.92 -1.31 15.02
CA LEU A 391 -25.21 -0.79 14.55
C LEU A 391 -24.99 -0.08 13.21
N ASP A 392 -25.88 -0.33 12.25
CA ASP A 392 -25.85 0.33 10.95
C ASP A 392 -26.02 1.86 11.07
N ASP A 393 -26.76 2.30 12.09
CA ASP A 393 -27.02 3.72 12.39
C ASP A 393 -26.37 4.14 13.73
N LYS A 394 -25.05 3.93 13.82
CA LYS A 394 -24.24 4.24 15.03
C LYS A 394 -24.30 5.69 15.52
N TYR A 395 -24.78 6.62 14.69
CA TYR A 395 -24.90 8.03 15.03
C TYR A 395 -26.27 8.38 15.62
N ASN A 396 -27.24 7.48 15.57
CA ASN A 396 -28.57 7.74 16.05
C ASN A 396 -28.61 7.80 17.58
N THR A 397 -29.11 8.93 18.07
CA THR A 397 -29.19 9.27 19.48
C THR A 397 -30.21 8.42 20.24
N ASP A 398 -31.12 7.73 19.56
CA ASP A 398 -32.05 6.78 20.21
C ASP A 398 -31.33 5.52 20.71
N HIS A 399 -30.14 5.23 20.20
CA HIS A 399 -29.33 4.07 20.58
C HIS A 399 -28.36 4.39 21.74
N ILE A 400 -28.46 5.57 22.35
CA ILE A 400 -27.59 5.99 23.44
C ILE A 400 -27.91 5.21 24.70
N ASN A 401 -26.88 4.64 25.32
CA ASN A 401 -26.97 4.19 26.70
C ASN A 401 -26.82 5.39 27.65
N VAL A 402 -27.90 6.13 27.88
CA VAL A 402 -27.95 7.42 28.61
C VAL A 402 -27.48 7.37 30.07
N GLN A 403 -27.15 6.18 30.58
CA GLN A 403 -26.73 5.98 31.97
C GLN A 403 -25.22 5.70 32.09
N GLN A 404 -24.44 5.84 31.02
CA GLN A 404 -22.99 5.69 31.12
C GLN A 404 -22.34 6.95 31.68
N SER A 405 -21.65 6.80 32.80
CA SER A 405 -20.86 7.85 33.43
C SER A 405 -19.62 7.23 34.08
N GLY A 406 -18.51 7.96 34.07
CA GLY A 406 -17.25 7.51 34.64
C GLY A 406 -16.04 7.87 33.77
N ASN A 407 -14.93 7.18 33.99
CA ASN A 407 -13.71 7.43 33.23
C ASN A 407 -13.85 7.04 31.76
N ALA A 408 -13.07 7.67 30.88
CA ALA A 408 -13.17 7.44 29.44
C ALA A 408 -13.10 5.96 29.00
N PRO A 409 -12.13 5.13 29.45
CA PRO A 409 -12.10 3.72 29.07
C PRO A 409 -13.35 2.95 29.52
N TYR A 410 -13.89 3.30 30.70
CA TYR A 410 -15.15 2.74 31.18
C TYR A 410 -16.28 3.07 30.22
N VAL A 411 -16.48 4.34 29.87
CA VAL A 411 -17.62 4.75 29.05
C VAL A 411 -17.53 4.15 27.64
N ILE A 412 -16.36 4.21 27.02
CA ILE A 412 -16.09 3.64 25.69
C ILE A 412 -16.36 2.14 25.67
N ALA A 413 -15.87 1.40 26.66
CA ALA A 413 -16.05 -0.04 26.74
C ALA A 413 -17.52 -0.45 26.95
N ASN A 414 -18.36 0.47 27.44
CA ASN A 414 -19.68 0.20 27.98
C ASN A 414 -20.83 0.88 27.24
N ASP A 415 -20.67 1.09 25.94
CA ASP A 415 -21.74 1.56 25.03
C ASP A 415 -22.10 3.05 25.19
N GLY A 416 -21.17 3.86 25.70
CA GLY A 416 -21.29 5.31 25.68
C GLY A 416 -20.89 5.93 24.35
N PHE A 417 -20.99 7.26 24.25
CA PHE A 417 -20.59 8.01 23.07
C PHE A 417 -19.12 8.40 23.07
N TRP A 418 -18.46 8.13 21.94
CA TRP A 418 -17.05 8.43 21.74
C TRP A 418 -16.73 8.59 20.26
N GLY A 419 -15.52 9.05 19.96
CA GLY A 419 -14.98 9.01 18.61
C GLY A 419 -13.48 9.25 18.60
N SER A 420 -12.84 8.82 17.53
CA SER A 420 -11.39 8.87 17.37
C SER A 420 -11.02 9.28 15.95
N TYR A 421 -10.27 10.37 15.81
CA TYR A 421 -10.07 11.05 14.54
C TYR A 421 -8.60 11.33 14.28
N ARG A 422 -8.16 11.18 13.03
CA ARG A 422 -6.83 11.64 12.61
C ARG A 422 -6.85 13.15 12.37
N ILE A 423 -5.87 13.82 12.96
CA ILE A 423 -5.64 15.26 12.84
C ILE A 423 -4.27 15.47 12.16
N PRO A 424 -4.20 16.25 11.06
CA PRO A 424 -2.93 16.57 10.40
C PRO A 424 -1.99 17.41 11.26
N LYS A 425 -0.67 17.25 11.07
CA LYS A 425 0.38 17.97 11.79
C LYS A 425 0.33 19.51 11.68
N ASP A 426 -0.26 20.03 10.60
CA ASP A 426 -0.31 21.46 10.34
C ASP A 426 -1.59 22.09 10.93
N THR A 427 -2.37 21.31 11.70
CA THR A 427 -3.57 21.83 12.36
C THR A 427 -3.20 22.68 13.57
N GLU A 428 -3.73 23.89 13.61
CA GLU A 428 -3.50 24.81 14.73
C GLU A 428 -4.56 24.63 15.81
N LYS A 429 -5.79 24.32 15.42
CA LYS A 429 -6.93 24.31 16.34
C LYS A 429 -7.91 23.16 16.09
N ILE A 430 -8.32 22.52 17.17
CA ILE A 430 -9.48 21.62 17.20
C ILE A 430 -10.66 22.35 17.81
N THR A 431 -11.82 22.29 17.15
CA THR A 431 -13.09 22.77 17.70
C THR A 431 -14.01 21.58 17.95
N VAL A 432 -14.45 21.42 19.20
CA VAL A 432 -15.44 20.41 19.59
C VAL A 432 -16.77 21.10 19.81
N LYS A 433 -17.77 20.77 18.99
CA LYS A 433 -19.10 21.36 19.01
C LYS A 433 -20.14 20.36 19.50
N MET A 434 -20.92 20.71 20.51
CA MET A 434 -22.09 19.94 20.91
C MET A 434 -23.22 20.18 19.89
N ASN A 435 -23.80 19.12 19.31
CA ASN A 435 -24.89 19.25 18.32
C ASN A 435 -26.21 18.64 18.80
N TYR A 436 -26.18 17.86 19.86
CA TYR A 436 -27.35 17.24 20.46
C TYR A 436 -27.13 17.13 21.97
N GLU A 437 -28.20 17.38 22.71
CA GLU A 437 -28.33 17.13 24.15
C GLU A 437 -29.70 16.49 24.38
N GLN A 438 -29.75 15.34 25.07
CA GLN A 438 -31.03 14.70 25.39
C GLN A 438 -31.65 15.27 26.67
N ALA A 439 -30.82 15.61 27.65
CA ALA A 439 -31.23 16.13 28.95
C ALA A 439 -30.45 17.40 29.24
N GLY A 440 -31.18 18.47 29.58
CA GLY A 440 -30.58 19.75 29.93
C GLY A 440 -29.88 19.68 31.29
N TYR A 441 -28.55 19.61 31.29
CA TYR A 441 -27.73 19.71 32.49
C TYR A 441 -27.05 21.08 32.61
N PRO A 442 -26.76 21.56 33.85
CA PRO A 442 -26.08 22.84 34.06
C PRO A 442 -24.64 22.86 33.56
N TRP A 443 -24.00 21.69 33.43
CA TRP A 443 -22.71 21.52 32.78
C TRP A 443 -22.63 20.12 32.16
N TYR A 444 -21.85 20.00 31.09
CA TYR A 444 -21.56 18.75 30.39
C TYR A 444 -20.07 18.48 30.46
N GLU A 445 -19.67 17.26 30.84
CA GLU A 445 -18.26 16.89 30.97
C GLU A 445 -17.88 15.78 30.01
N TRP A 446 -16.85 16.06 29.24
CA TRP A 446 -16.24 15.10 28.33
C TRP A 446 -14.73 15.12 28.53
N THR A 447 -14.08 14.07 28.06
CA THR A 447 -12.63 13.95 28.13
C THR A 447 -12.07 13.65 26.76
N TYR A 448 -10.83 14.05 26.53
CA TYR A 448 -10.08 13.68 25.34
C TYR A 448 -8.67 13.25 25.67
N ARG A 449 -8.03 12.56 24.72
CA ARG A 449 -6.61 12.23 24.74
C ARG A 449 -6.03 12.45 23.35
N ILE A 450 -4.71 12.61 23.29
CA ILE A 450 -3.97 12.75 22.05
C ILE A 450 -2.87 11.70 22.01
N ASP A 451 -2.82 10.98 20.90
CA ASP A 451 -1.85 9.91 20.66
C ASP A 451 -1.12 10.12 19.34
N ARG A 452 0.14 9.74 19.27
CA ARG A 452 0.85 9.65 17.98
C ARG A 452 0.20 8.57 17.10
N LEU A 453 0.37 8.69 15.79
CA LEU A 453 0.11 7.56 14.89
C LEU A 453 0.97 6.37 15.32
N CYS A 454 0.44 5.15 15.17
CA CYS A 454 1.28 3.96 15.35
C CYS A 454 2.29 3.86 14.21
N ASP A 455 3.49 3.39 14.53
CA ASP A 455 4.54 3.14 13.55
C ASP A 455 4.29 1.77 12.90
N CYS A 456 3.58 1.77 11.77
CA CYS A 456 3.40 0.62 10.90
C CYS A 456 4.46 0.65 9.79
#